data_AF-G7EBR5-F1
#
_entry.id   AF-G7EBR5-F1
#
_cell.length_a   1.000
_cell.length_b   1.000
_cell.length_c   1.000
_cell.angle_alpha   90.00
_cell.angle_beta   90.00
_cell.angle_gamma   90.00
#
_symmetry.space_group_name_H-M   'P 1'
#
loop_
_entity.id
_entity.type
_entity.pdbx_description
1 polymer ?
#
loop_
_entity_poly.entity_id
_entity_poly.type
_entity_poly.pdbx_seq_one_letter_code
_entity_poly.pdbx_strand_id
1 'polypeptide(L)' 'MLDRALYLQQQGYQVNVKTFCEKQLTPRNILILANIN' A
#
# COMPACT_ATOMS: atom_id res chain seq x y z
N MET A 1 -5.14 -3.46 6.54
CA MET A 1 -4.16 -3.19 5.45
C MET A 1 -4.42 -1.80 4.89
N LEU A 2 -5.66 -1.47 4.52
CA LEU A 2 -6.05 -0.10 4.18
C LEU A 2 -5.77 0.89 5.31
N ASP A 3 -5.94 0.47 6.57
CA ASP A 3 -5.69 1.30 7.76
C ASP A 3 -4.23 1.77 7.83
N ARG A 4 -3.31 0.95 7.31
CA ARG A 4 -1.88 1.26 7.30
C ARG A 4 -1.53 2.28 6.23
N ALA A 5 -2.21 2.24 5.08
CA ALA A 5 -2.08 3.26 4.05
C ALA A 5 -2.64 4.61 4.55
N LEU A 6 -3.82 4.58 5.18
CA LEU A 6 -4.44 5.79 5.73
C LEU A 6 -3.59 6.43 6.83
N TYR A 7 -3.04 5.61 7.74
CA TYR A 7 -2.12 6.08 8.77
C TYR A 7 -0.91 6.80 8.15
N LEU A 8 -0.27 6.20 7.15
CA LEU A 8 0.89 6.80 6.47
C LEU A 8 0.55 8.11 5.76
N GLN A 9 -0.63 8.20 5.12
CA GLN A 9 -1.10 9.46 4.52
C GLN A 9 -1.30 10.56 5.57
N GLN A 10 -1.89 10.21 6.73
CA GLN A 10 -2.08 11.16 7.83
C GLN A 10 -0.75 11.64 8.44
N GLN A 11 0.30 10.82 8.38
CA GLN A 11 1.66 11.21 8.77
C GLN A 11 2.39 12.05 7.69
N GLY A 12 1.72 12.41 6.59
CA GLY A 12 2.28 13.27 5.55
C GLY A 12 3.04 12.55 4.44
N TYR A 13 3.02 11.21 4.41
CA TYR A 13 3.62 10.46 3.32
C TYR A 13 2.73 10.51 2.07
N GLN A 14 3.36 10.57 0.91
CA GLN A 14 2.68 10.26 -0.34
C GLN A 14 2.60 8.74 -0.47
N VAL A 15 1.37 8.20 -0.53
CA VAL A 15 1.11 6.76 -0.47
C VAL A 15 0.49 6.25 -1.77
N ASN A 16 1.00 5.13 -2.28
CA ASN A 16 0.45 4.42 -3.43
C ASN A 16 0.16 2.96 -3.05
N VAL A 17 -1.05 2.49 -3.35
CA VAL A 17 -1.49 1.11 -3.08
C VAL A 17 -1.73 0.38 -4.40
N LYS A 18 -1.08 -0.77 -4.58
CA LYS A 18 -1.17 -1.58 -5.82
C LYS A 18 -1.09 -3.07 -5.54
N THR A 19 -1.41 -3.90 -6.54
CA THR A 19 -1.15 -5.34 -6.48
C THR A 19 0.22 -5.68 -7.05
N PHE A 20 1.02 -6.51 -6.37
CA PHE A 20 2.36 -6.90 -6.86
C PHE A 20 2.34 -8.15 -7.75
N CYS A 21 1.30 -8.98 -7.66
CA CYS A 21 1.10 -10.13 -8.52
C CYS A 21 -0.39 -10.36 -8.79
N GLU A 22 -0.69 -11.22 -9.76
CA GLU A 22 -2.04 -11.68 -10.00
C GLU A 22 -2.61 -12.40 -8.78
N LYS A 23 -3.88 -12.13 -8.47
CA LYS A 23 -4.57 -12.61 -7.27
C LYS A 23 -4.59 -14.14 -7.13
N GLN A 24 -4.41 -14.86 -8.24
CA GLN A 24 -4.40 -16.32 -8.28
C GLN A 24 -3.13 -16.93 -7.68
N LEU A 25 -2.00 -16.20 -7.68
CA LEU A 25 -0.74 -16.75 -7.19
C LEU A 25 -0.67 -16.72 -5.66
N THR A 26 -1.07 -15.60 -5.04
CA THR A 26 -1.28 -15.51 -3.59
C THR A 26 -2.40 -14.50 -3.25
N PRO A 27 -3.24 -14.78 -2.24
CA PRO A 27 -4.35 -13.89 -1.85
C PRO A 27 -3.88 -12.58 -1.19
N ARG A 28 -2.64 -12.51 -0.69
CA ARG A 28 -2.04 -11.29 -0.14
C ARG A 28 -1.10 -10.67 -1.17
N ASN A 29 -1.68 -10.07 -2.19
CA ASN A 29 -0.95 -9.42 -3.27
C ASN A 29 -0.90 -7.88 -3.16
N ILE A 30 -1.37 -7.28 -2.06
CA ILE A 30 -1.39 -5.83 -1.86
C ILE A 30 -0.01 -5.32 -1.41
N LEU A 31 0.50 -4.31 -2.11
CA LEU A 31 1.72 -3.57 -1.83
C LEU A 31 1.38 -2.10 -1.51
N ILE A 32 1.94 -1.59 -0.42
CA ILE A 32 1.86 -0.18 -0.02
C ILE A 32 3.24 0.43 -0.20
N LEU A 33 3.34 1.49 -1.02
CA LEU A 33 4.53 2.30 -1.18
C LEU A 33 4.30 3.65 -0.51
N ALA A 34 5.27 4.13 0.27
CA ALA A 34 5.22 5.41 0.94
C ALA A 34 6.57 6.12 0.78
N ASN A 35 6.53 7.39 0.36
CA ASN A 35 7.70 8.24 0.24
C ASN A 35 7.42 9.62 0.84
N ILE A 36 8.49 10.26 1.30
CA ILE A 36 8.52 11.66 1.70
C ILE A 36 9.32 12.33 0.59
N ASN A 37 8.72 13.27 -0.14
CA ASN A 37 9.47 14.09 -1.10
C ASN A 37 10.30 15.13 -0.36
#